data_AF-A0A937Q445-F1
#
_entry.id   AF-A0A937Q445-F1
#
_cell.length_a   1.000
_cell.length_b   1.000
_cell.length_c   1.000
_cell.angle_alpha   90.00
_cell.angle_beta   90.00
_cell.angle_gamma   90.00
#
_symmetry.space_group_name_H-M   'P 1'
#
loop_
_entity.id
_entity.type
_entity.pdbx_description
1 polymer ?
#
loop_
_entity_poly.entity_id
_entity_poly.type
_entity_poly.pdbx_seq_one_letter_code
_entity_poly.pdbx_strand_id
1 'polypeptide(L)'
;MTIVKFFFAFALLFSLTGCADITMPTPEYIIERPIGTDSVKIGMTKSRVRDLWGNPDQINEVTQKGRWGGEREEWVYFARSKLPIDAGYLSKTKKLYFDGENLTNITEE
;
A
#
# COMPACT_ATOMS: atom_id res chain seq x y z
N MET A 1 16.75 38.22 26.68
CA MET A 1 17.02 36.91 26.03
C MET A 1 16.13 35.77 26.53
N THR A 2 15.01 36.07 27.19
CA THR A 2 14.05 35.10 27.77
C THR A 2 12.76 35.00 26.96
N ILE A 3 12.31 36.09 26.33
CA ILE A 3 11.08 36.14 25.50
C ILE A 3 11.19 35.27 24.24
N VAL A 4 12.34 35.30 23.57
CA VAL A 4 12.58 34.49 22.34
C VAL A 4 12.55 32.99 22.64
N LYS A 5 13.04 32.57 23.83
CA LYS A 5 12.99 31.17 24.27
C LYS A 5 11.56 30.72 24.57
N PHE A 6 10.71 31.61 25.06
CA PHE A 6 9.31 31.33 25.36
C PHE A 6 8.49 31.13 24.07
N PHE A 7 8.71 31.98 23.06
CA PHE A 7 8.08 31.83 21.75
C PHE A 7 8.50 30.54 21.03
N PHE A 8 9.78 30.16 21.14
CA PHE A 8 10.28 28.92 20.54
C PHE A 8 9.69 27.67 21.21
N ALA A 9 9.51 27.69 22.54
CA ALA A 9 8.87 26.60 23.27
C ALA A 9 7.38 26.45 22.92
N PHE A 10 6.68 27.56 22.68
CA PHE A 10 5.26 27.54 22.30
C PHE A 10 5.04 27.02 20.88
N ALA A 11 5.91 27.39 19.93
CA ALA A 11 5.84 26.88 18.55
C ALA A 11 6.07 25.35 18.47
N LEU A 12 6.91 24.80 19.36
CA LEU A 12 7.24 23.37 19.39
C LEU A 12 6.09 22.49 19.92
N LEU A 13 5.21 23.05 20.76
CA LEU A 13 4.02 22.36 21.26
C LEU A 13 2.93 22.20 20.19
N PHE A 14 2.81 23.13 19.24
CA PHE A 14 1.83 23.04 18.16
C PHE A 14 2.22 22.04 17.05
N SER A 15 3.52 21.74 16.90
CA SER A 15 3.99 20.77 15.90
C SER A 15 3.73 19.31 16.25
N LEU A 16 3.22 18.99 17.44
CA LEU A 16 3.00 17.61 17.89
C LEU A 16 1.53 17.14 17.76
N THR A 17 0.59 17.99 17.37
CA THR A 17 -0.80 17.58 17.16
C THR A 17 -1.01 17.04 15.74
N GLY A 18 -0.30 15.96 15.41
CA GLY A 18 -0.66 15.10 14.29
C GLY A 18 -1.74 14.12 14.74
N CYS A 19 -3.01 14.40 14.45
CA CYS A 19 -4.06 13.39 14.57
C CYS A 19 -3.93 12.41 13.40
N ALA A 20 -3.39 11.23 13.65
CA ALA A 20 -3.56 10.11 12.74
C ALA A 20 -4.99 9.61 12.90
N ASP A 21 -5.88 10.00 11.97
CA ASP A 21 -7.22 9.43 11.89
C ASP A 21 -7.08 8.01 11.34
N ILE A 22 -7.09 7.03 12.25
CA ILE A 22 -7.03 5.61 11.90
C ILE A 22 -8.48 5.11 11.89
N THR A 23 -9.12 5.18 10.72
CA THR A 23 -10.45 4.57 10.54
C THR A 23 -10.29 3.06 10.41
N MET A 24 -10.57 2.32 11.49
CA MET A 24 -10.68 0.86 11.40
C MET A 24 -11.92 0.50 10.57
N PRO A 25 -11.80 -0.40 9.57
CA PRO A 25 -12.96 -0.86 8.81
C PRO A 25 -13.93 -1.59 9.75
N THR A 26 -15.23 -1.36 9.56
CA THR A 26 -16.26 -2.00 10.38
C THR A 26 -16.41 -3.49 10.03
N PRO A 27 -16.90 -4.34 10.95
CA PRO A 27 -17.21 -5.72 10.64
C PRO A 27 -18.14 -5.87 9.43
N GLU A 28 -19.12 -4.99 9.28
CA GLU A 28 -20.06 -4.98 8.14
C GLU A 28 -19.32 -4.74 6.82
N TYR A 29 -18.35 -3.82 6.80
CA TYR A 29 -17.53 -3.54 5.63
C TYR A 29 -16.73 -4.79 5.20
N ILE A 30 -16.20 -5.55 6.16
CA ILE A 30 -15.42 -6.77 5.89
C ILE A 30 -16.32 -7.90 5.35
N ILE A 31 -17.57 -7.97 5.79
CA ILE A 31 -18.54 -8.96 5.32
C ILE A 31 -18.99 -8.62 3.89
N GLU A 32 -19.25 -7.35 3.60
CA GLU A 32 -19.67 -6.88 2.26
C GLU A 32 -18.52 -6.89 1.24
N ARG A 33 -17.30 -6.64 1.69
CA ARG A 33 -16.07 -6.65 0.89
C ARG A 33 -15.02 -7.52 1.56
N PRO A 34 -15.11 -8.85 1.39
CA PRO A 34 -14.07 -9.76 1.86
C PRO A 34 -12.72 -9.29 1.35
N ILE A 35 -11.69 -9.37 2.21
CA ILE A 35 -10.32 -9.03 1.82
C ILE A 35 -9.98 -9.77 0.53
N GLY A 36 -9.60 -9.01 -0.51
CA GLY A 36 -9.26 -9.56 -1.81
C GLY A 36 -10.31 -9.61 -2.90
N THR A 37 -11.56 -9.23 -2.62
CA THR A 37 -12.59 -9.13 -3.67
C THR A 37 -12.44 -7.84 -4.49
N ASP A 38 -11.88 -6.80 -3.86
CA ASP A 38 -11.53 -5.57 -4.56
C ASP A 38 -10.29 -5.79 -5.44
N SER A 39 -10.44 -5.50 -6.74
CA SER A 39 -9.37 -5.68 -7.72
C SER A 39 -8.38 -4.52 -7.67
N VAL A 40 -7.09 -4.86 -7.57
CA VAL A 40 -6.00 -3.91 -7.79
C VAL A 40 -5.97 -3.52 -9.28
N LYS A 41 -5.77 -2.22 -9.53
CA LYS A 41 -5.80 -1.62 -10.88
C LYS A 41 -4.56 -0.77 -11.13
N ILE A 42 -4.12 -0.73 -12.39
CA ILE A 42 -3.04 0.15 -12.84
C ILE A 42 -3.34 1.60 -12.42
N GLY A 43 -2.31 2.31 -11.96
CA GLY A 43 -2.39 3.67 -11.42
C GLY A 43 -2.63 3.74 -9.91
N MET A 44 -2.94 2.63 -9.23
CA MET A 44 -3.01 2.62 -7.76
C MET A 44 -1.64 2.85 -7.11
N THR A 45 -1.63 3.49 -5.95
CA THR A 45 -0.42 3.67 -5.16
C THR A 45 -0.06 2.39 -4.39
N LYS A 46 1.22 2.23 -4.04
CA LYS A 46 1.70 1.14 -3.15
C LYS A 46 0.88 1.03 -1.87
N SER A 47 0.57 2.16 -1.22
CA SER A 47 -0.27 2.17 -0.02
C SER A 47 -1.65 1.58 -0.30
N ARG A 48 -2.31 2.03 -1.37
CA ARG A 48 -3.66 1.54 -1.71
C ARG A 48 -3.67 0.06 -2.03
N VAL A 49 -2.63 -0.45 -2.68
CA VAL A 49 -2.48 -1.88 -2.94
C VAL A 49 -2.35 -2.66 -1.62
N ARG A 50 -1.55 -2.17 -0.66
CA ARG A 50 -1.44 -2.80 0.67
C ARG A 50 -2.75 -2.76 1.45
N ASP A 51 -3.52 -1.68 1.34
CA ASP A 51 -4.83 -1.58 2.02
C ASP A 51 -5.81 -2.66 1.50
N LEU A 52 -5.75 -2.98 0.21
CA LEU A 52 -6.63 -3.95 -0.42
C LEU A 52 -6.15 -5.39 -0.23
N TRP A 53 -4.87 -5.65 -0.47
CA TRP A 53 -4.31 -6.99 -0.63
C TRP A 53 -3.31 -7.39 0.47
N GLY A 54 -2.96 -6.45 1.36
CA GLY A 54 -1.93 -6.63 2.36
C GLY A 54 -0.51 -6.50 1.81
N ASN A 55 0.46 -6.85 2.65
CA ASN A 55 1.87 -6.83 2.26
C ASN A 55 2.15 -7.91 1.20
N PRO A 56 3.03 -7.62 0.22
CA PRO A 56 3.50 -8.63 -0.72
C PRO A 56 4.32 -9.70 0.00
N ASP A 57 4.37 -10.90 -0.57
CA ASP A 57 5.20 -11.99 -0.07
C ASP A 57 6.69 -11.74 -0.37
N GLN A 58 6.98 -11.05 -1.48
CA GLN A 58 8.33 -10.69 -1.89
C GLN A 58 8.35 -9.34 -2.60
N ILE A 59 9.41 -8.56 -2.37
CA ILE A 59 9.71 -7.31 -3.08
C ILE A 59 11.08 -7.46 -3.73
N ASN A 60 11.14 -7.27 -5.04
CA ASN A 60 12.36 -7.30 -5.83
C ASN A 60 12.62 -5.92 -6.44
N GLU A 61 13.84 -5.42 -6.32
CA GLU A 61 14.27 -4.25 -7.09
C GLU A 61 14.56 -4.66 -8.53
N VAL A 62 13.95 -3.96 -9.48
CA VAL A 62 14.14 -4.22 -10.90
C VAL A 62 15.23 -3.27 -11.41
N THR A 63 16.36 -3.83 -11.87
CA THR A 63 17.52 -3.06 -12.33
C THR A 63 17.22 -2.19 -13.56
N GLN A 64 16.18 -2.55 -14.33
CA GLN A 64 15.70 -1.71 -15.42
C GLN A 64 14.92 -0.54 -14.85
N LYS A 65 15.43 0.68 -15.09
CA LYS A 65 14.72 1.91 -14.75
C LYS A 65 13.33 1.92 -15.36
N GLY A 66 12.35 2.40 -14.60
CA GLY A 66 10.99 2.58 -15.05
C GLY A 66 10.90 3.48 -16.28
N ARG A 67 9.71 3.56 -16.88
CA ARG A 67 9.48 4.38 -18.11
C ARG A 67 9.91 5.84 -17.93
N TRP A 68 9.93 6.31 -16.68
CA TRP A 68 10.27 7.67 -16.28
C TRP A 68 11.62 7.81 -15.58
N GLY A 69 12.49 6.79 -15.67
CA GLY A 69 13.85 6.85 -15.10
C GLY A 69 13.94 6.63 -13.58
N GLY A 70 12.81 6.39 -12.91
CA GLY A 70 12.73 6.09 -11.47
C GLY A 70 13.04 4.64 -11.12
N GLU A 71 13.21 4.39 -9.82
CA GLU A 71 13.34 3.05 -9.25
C GLU A 71 12.09 2.23 -9.54
N ARG A 72 12.30 0.99 -9.98
CA ARG A 72 11.24 0.06 -10.33
C ARG A 72 11.25 -1.10 -9.35
N GLU A 73 10.09 -1.40 -8.78
CA GLU A 73 9.91 -2.52 -7.88
C GLU A 73 8.96 -3.54 -8.49
N GLU A 74 9.23 -4.81 -8.25
CA GLU A 74 8.32 -5.92 -8.49
C GLU A 74 7.84 -6.45 -7.13
N TRP A 75 6.54 -6.49 -6.94
CA TRP A 75 5.90 -7.09 -5.78
C TRP A 75 5.24 -8.41 -6.18
N VAL A 76 5.53 -9.48 -5.45
CA VAL A 76 5.00 -10.82 -5.73
C VAL A 76 4.00 -11.21 -4.64
N TYR A 77 2.83 -11.66 -5.06
CA TYR A 77 1.79 -12.26 -4.23
C TYR A 77 1.58 -13.70 -4.69
N PHE A 78 1.96 -14.68 -3.88
CA PHE A 78 1.86 -16.09 -4.25
C PHE A 78 0.42 -16.60 -4.16
N ALA A 79 0.07 -17.51 -5.08
CA ALA A 79 -1.19 -18.24 -4.99
C ALA A 79 -1.34 -18.94 -3.63
N ARG A 80 -2.52 -18.90 -3.03
CA ARG A 80 -2.83 -19.59 -1.77
C ARG A 80 -3.93 -20.62 -2.01
N SER A 81 -3.58 -21.90 -1.96
CA SER A 81 -4.46 -23.04 -2.28
C SER A 81 -5.54 -23.36 -1.23
N LYS A 82 -5.57 -22.65 -0.11
CA LYS A 82 -6.52 -22.91 1.01
C LYS A 82 -7.59 -21.84 1.19
N LEU A 83 -7.69 -20.88 0.28
CA LEU A 83 -8.71 -19.84 0.40
C LEU A 83 -10.05 -20.35 -0.14
N PRO A 84 -11.18 -19.91 0.46
CA PRO A 84 -12.51 -20.18 -0.09
C PRO A 84 -12.56 -19.78 -1.57
N ILE A 85 -13.36 -20.51 -2.35
CA ILE A 85 -13.41 -20.45 -3.83
C ILE A 85 -13.76 -19.05 -4.40
N ASP A 86 -14.08 -18.06 -3.57
CA ASP A 86 -14.35 -16.67 -3.96
C ASP A 86 -13.20 -15.66 -3.72
N ALA A 87 -12.02 -16.09 -3.27
CA ALA A 87 -10.90 -15.18 -2.93
C ALA A 87 -10.08 -14.67 -4.14
N GLY A 88 -10.73 -14.49 -5.29
CA GLY A 88 -10.25 -13.97 -6.58
C GLY A 88 -8.75 -13.76 -6.75
N TYR A 89 -8.17 -12.77 -6.05
CA TYR A 89 -6.79 -12.29 -6.23
C TYR A 89 -5.67 -13.28 -5.88
N LEU A 90 -5.89 -14.25 -5.00
CA LEU A 90 -4.87 -15.24 -4.57
C LEU A 90 -5.04 -16.63 -5.18
N SER A 91 -5.92 -16.76 -6.18
CA SER A 91 -6.08 -17.99 -6.96
C SER A 91 -4.86 -18.32 -7.82
N LYS A 92 -4.08 -17.30 -8.19
CA LYS A 92 -2.86 -17.39 -8.98
C LYS A 92 -1.78 -16.49 -8.38
N THR A 93 -0.53 -16.77 -8.72
CA THR A 93 0.56 -15.86 -8.35
C THR A 93 0.42 -14.60 -9.18
N LYS A 94 0.48 -13.44 -8.52
CA LYS A 94 0.45 -12.14 -9.19
C LYS A 94 1.75 -11.40 -8.98
N LYS A 95 2.24 -10.76 -10.03
CA LYS A 95 3.39 -9.85 -9.98
C LYS A 95 2.96 -8.45 -10.37
N LEU A 96 3.26 -7.50 -9.52
CA LEU A 96 2.87 -6.10 -9.64
C LEU A 96 4.14 -5.27 -9.83
N TYR A 97 4.19 -4.45 -10.87
CA TYR A 97 5.34 -3.59 -11.15
C TYR A 97 5.03 -2.14 -10.83
N PHE A 98 5.85 -1.51 -10.00
CA PHE A 98 5.71 -0.11 -9.61
C PHE A 98 6.84 0.73 -10.19
N ASP A 99 6.49 1.87 -10.77
CA ASP A 99 7.45 2.94 -11.07
C ASP A 99 7.27 4.03 -10.01
N GLY A 100 8.21 4.12 -9.06
CA GLY A 100 8.04 4.92 -7.85
C GLY A 100 6.85 4.41 -7.02
N GLU A 101 5.88 5.29 -6.72
CA GLU A 101 4.70 4.93 -5.91
C GLU A 101 3.55 4.29 -6.70
N ASN A 102 3.58 4.33 -8.03
CA ASN A 102 2.42 4.02 -8.85
C ASN A 102 2.56 2.64 -9.53
N LEU A 103 1.49 1.85 -9.44
CA LEU A 103 1.38 0.56 -10.14
C LEU A 103 1.26 0.78 -11.64
N THR A 104 2.16 0.20 -12.43
CA THR A 104 2.21 0.36 -13.88
C THR A 104 1.84 -0.90 -14.65
N ASN A 105 2.04 -2.08 -14.05
CA ASN A 105 1.75 -3.35 -14.71
C ASN A 105 1.35 -4.44 -13.69
N ILE A 106 0.48 -5.35 -14.11
CA ILE A 106 0.03 -6.51 -13.37
C ILE A 106 0.15 -7.72 -14.30
N THR A 107 0.88 -8.75 -13.87
CA THR A 107 0.96 -10.03 -14.57
C THR A 107 0.50 -11.17 -13.67
N GLU A 108 0.02 -12.24 -14.29
CA GLU A 108 -0.44 -13.46 -13.63
C GLU A 108 0.36 -14.66 -14.16
N GLU A 109 0.73 -15.56 -13.25
CA GLU A 109 1.35 -16.86 -13.57
C GLU A 109 0.43 -18.01 -13.15
#